data_AF-A0AAU4ZVT0-F1
#
_entry.id   AF-A0AAU4ZVT0-F1
#
_cell.length_a   1.000
_cell.length_b   1.000
_cell.length_c   1.000
_cell.angle_alpha   90.00
_cell.angle_beta   90.00
_cell.angle_gamma   90.00
#
_symmetry.space_group_name_H-M   'P 1'
#
loop_
_entity.id
_entity.type
_entity.pdbx_description
1 polymer ?
#
loop_
_entity_poly.entity_id
_entity_poly.type
_entity_poly.pdbx_seq_one_letter_code
_entity_poly.pdbx_strand_id
1 'polypeptide(L)'
;MRLSRRVHGQHPRFRKSVRWWIADRTLPALLILALLALLALSLLIAVGYVLAEDSPQAPAERLWSLRLLDVTLEALRACVGTDSLSVRDGNTAQEVLATVASVTGALAPASLIGVLFIKMFTVRPVVWRRKASISRAAMSDAPDYARAHESSDKAVIAVRFYNHILNVVMMEARAEAHLRYLQESPRDGTLVMYKQRLKILGEDGKPCDERVWSVVERAAPFTVWIPVDAKVSELPLSSLQGKDLRGLEGVRIMVRFTAKVVGTGAALSDERWFRLDDEDIELGKFASVEPDLSIPVGKWKGWKEFDELQPAGSPEDPTHPAS
;
A
#
# COMPACT_ATOMS: atom_id res chain seq x y z
N MET A 1 -11.91 8.96 -2.48
CA MET A 1 -10.87 7.88 -2.46
C MET A 1 -10.86 6.89 -3.66
N ARG A 2 -11.49 7.18 -4.82
CA ARG A 2 -11.60 6.23 -5.98
C ARG A 2 -10.63 6.48 -7.16
N LEU A 3 -9.79 7.53 -7.13
CA LEU A 3 -9.02 7.97 -8.30
C LEU A 3 -7.59 7.41 -8.40
N SER A 4 -6.87 7.13 -7.30
CA SER A 4 -5.49 6.59 -7.40
C SER A 4 -5.44 5.12 -7.85
N ARG A 5 -6.46 4.31 -7.52
CA ARG A 5 -6.65 2.96 -8.09
C ARG A 5 -6.99 3.01 -9.59
N ARG A 6 -7.76 4.00 -10.05
CA ARG A 6 -8.20 4.09 -11.45
C ARG A 6 -7.06 4.44 -12.41
N VAL A 7 -6.19 5.39 -12.07
CA VAL A 7 -5.12 5.82 -13.01
C VAL A 7 -4.06 4.74 -13.22
N HIS A 8 -3.69 3.99 -12.18
CA HIS A 8 -2.63 2.97 -12.28
C HIS A 8 -3.09 1.65 -12.93
N GLY A 9 -4.39 1.31 -12.84
CA GLY A 9 -4.98 0.18 -13.55
C GLY A 9 -5.42 0.47 -15.00
N GLN A 10 -5.33 1.72 -15.46
CA GLN A 10 -5.78 2.14 -16.79
C GLN A 10 -4.65 2.33 -17.80
N HIS A 11 -3.39 2.49 -17.36
CA HIS A 11 -2.28 2.65 -18.30
C HIS A 11 -1.96 1.30 -19.01
N PRO A 12 -1.89 1.25 -20.36
CA PRO A 12 -1.76 -0.01 -21.12
C PRO A 12 -0.55 -0.86 -20.72
N ARG A 13 0.56 -0.22 -20.32
CA ARG A 13 1.78 -0.92 -19.89
C ARG A 13 1.62 -1.67 -18.56
N PHE A 14 0.83 -1.14 -17.61
CA PHE A 14 0.69 -1.74 -16.28
C PHE A 14 -0.43 -2.79 -16.22
N ARG A 15 -1.41 -2.73 -17.14
CA ARG A 15 -2.44 -3.76 -17.29
C ARG A 15 -1.89 -5.17 -17.60
N LYS A 16 -0.73 -5.26 -18.26
CA LYS A 16 -0.14 -6.54 -18.69
C LYS A 16 0.85 -7.15 -17.69
N SER A 17 1.17 -6.45 -16.59
CA SER A 17 2.17 -6.92 -15.64
C SER A 17 1.55 -7.80 -14.55
N VAL A 18 1.98 -9.07 -14.51
CA VAL A 18 1.54 -10.08 -13.53
C VAL A 18 1.68 -9.60 -12.08
N ARG A 19 2.79 -8.91 -11.77
CA ARG A 19 3.04 -8.33 -10.44
C ARG A 19 1.91 -7.40 -9.97
N TRP A 20 1.37 -6.57 -10.87
CA TRP A 20 0.35 -5.60 -10.54
C TRP A 20 -1.04 -6.24 -10.44
N TRP A 21 -1.31 -7.24 -11.29
CA TRP A 21 -2.53 -8.04 -11.18
C TRP A 21 -2.61 -8.78 -9.84
N ILE A 22 -1.50 -9.37 -9.39
CA ILE A 22 -1.39 -10.02 -8.07
C ILE A 22 -1.58 -8.98 -6.96
N ALA A 23 -0.90 -7.83 -7.05
CA ALA A 23 -0.93 -6.79 -6.02
C ALA A 23 -2.36 -6.26 -5.73
N ASP A 24 -3.22 -6.15 -6.74
CA ASP A 24 -4.57 -5.58 -6.59
C ASP A 24 -5.63 -6.56 -6.04
N ARG A 25 -5.36 -7.88 -6.05
CA ARG A 25 -6.28 -8.93 -5.56
C ARG A 25 -6.07 -9.24 -4.09
N THR A 26 -7.10 -9.68 -3.36
CA THR A 26 -6.92 -10.17 -1.98
C THR A 26 -6.26 -11.55 -1.98
N LEU A 27 -5.52 -11.88 -0.91
CA LEU A 27 -4.85 -13.19 -0.80
C LEU A 27 -5.84 -14.37 -0.87
N PRO A 28 -7.02 -14.33 -0.21
CA PRO A 28 -8.05 -15.36 -0.39
C PRO A 28 -8.53 -15.50 -1.84
N ALA A 29 -8.69 -14.39 -2.57
CA ALA A 29 -9.13 -14.45 -3.97
C ALA A 29 -8.08 -15.12 -4.87
N LEU A 30 -6.79 -14.89 -4.63
CA LEU A 30 -5.70 -15.54 -5.36
C LEU A 30 -5.63 -17.04 -5.05
N LEU A 31 -5.81 -17.43 -3.79
CA LEU A 31 -5.86 -18.83 -3.38
C LEU A 31 -7.05 -19.56 -4.03
N ILE A 32 -8.23 -18.96 -4.00
CA ILE A 32 -9.43 -19.51 -4.65
C ILE A 32 -9.20 -19.68 -6.17
N LEU A 33 -8.63 -18.67 -6.84
CA LEU A 33 -8.32 -18.76 -8.27
C LEU A 33 -7.32 -19.87 -8.58
N ALA A 34 -6.28 -20.03 -7.75
CA ALA A 34 -5.31 -21.11 -7.91
C ALA A 34 -5.96 -22.49 -7.71
N LEU A 35 -6.80 -22.65 -6.68
CA LEU A 35 -7.54 -23.88 -6.43
C LEU A 35 -8.51 -24.21 -7.57
N LEU A 36 -9.25 -23.23 -8.08
CA LEU A 36 -10.14 -23.42 -9.23
C LEU A 36 -9.38 -23.78 -10.50
N ALA A 37 -8.21 -23.17 -10.74
CA ALA A 37 -7.37 -23.48 -11.88
C ALA A 37 -6.83 -24.91 -11.80
N LEU A 38 -6.38 -25.36 -10.63
CA LEU A 38 -5.92 -26.73 -10.40
C LEU A 38 -7.06 -27.75 -10.58
N LEU A 39 -8.27 -27.42 -10.09
CA LEU A 39 -9.45 -28.29 -10.22
C LEU A 39 -9.93 -28.39 -11.68
N ALA A 40 -9.88 -27.29 -12.42
CA ALA A 40 -10.17 -27.30 -13.86
C ALA A 40 -9.12 -28.10 -14.64
N LEU A 41 -7.84 -27.93 -14.31
CA LEU A 41 -6.75 -28.66 -14.96
C LEU A 41 -6.80 -30.16 -14.65
N SER A 42 -7.08 -30.55 -13.40
CA SER A 42 -7.22 -31.97 -13.02
C SER A 42 -8.38 -32.64 -13.75
N LEU A 43 -9.49 -31.93 -13.95
CA LEU A 43 -10.61 -32.42 -14.75
C LEU A 43 -10.23 -32.59 -16.23
N LEU A 44 -9.52 -31.64 -16.82
CA LEU A 44 -9.03 -31.75 -18.21
C LEU A 44 -8.07 -32.92 -18.39
N ILE A 45 -7.15 -33.12 -17.43
CA ILE A 45 -6.24 -34.27 -17.41
C ILE A 45 -7.03 -35.57 -17.31
N ALA A 46 -8.03 -35.65 -16.42
CA ALA A 46 -8.83 -36.86 -16.26
C ALA A 46 -9.68 -37.18 -17.49
N VAL A 47 -10.30 -36.17 -18.12
CA VAL A 47 -11.01 -36.34 -19.39
C VAL A 47 -10.07 -36.86 -20.47
N GLY A 48 -8.89 -36.25 -20.62
CA GLY A 48 -7.87 -36.72 -21.57
C GLY A 48 -7.41 -38.15 -21.27
N TYR A 49 -7.22 -38.48 -19.99
CA TYR A 49 -6.77 -39.79 -19.53
C TYR A 49 -7.78 -40.90 -19.85
N VAL A 50 -9.07 -40.65 -19.58
CA VAL A 50 -10.17 -41.59 -19.85
C VAL A 50 -10.41 -41.75 -21.36
N LEU A 51 -10.24 -40.69 -22.15
CA LEU A 51 -10.35 -40.76 -23.61
C LEU A 51 -9.17 -41.49 -24.27
N ALA A 52 -7.98 -41.37 -23.69
CA ALA A 52 -6.78 -42.07 -24.16
C ALA A 52 -6.74 -43.56 -23.79
N GLU A 53 -7.68 -44.03 -22.97
CA GLU A 53 -7.74 -45.43 -22.58
C GLU A 53 -8.29 -46.31 -23.71
N ASP A 54 -7.58 -47.38 -24.06
CA ASP A 54 -8.08 -48.40 -24.97
C ASP A 54 -9.15 -49.24 -24.24
N SER A 55 -10.41 -48.89 -24.50
CA SER A 55 -11.59 -49.57 -23.95
C SER A 55 -12.63 -49.82 -25.04
N PRO A 56 -13.34 -50.95 -25.01
CA PRO A 56 -14.42 -51.25 -25.96
C PRO A 56 -15.68 -50.40 -25.75
N GLN A 57 -15.79 -49.67 -24.63
CA GLN A 57 -16.95 -48.83 -24.32
C GLN A 57 -16.96 -47.54 -25.16
N ALA A 58 -18.15 -47.00 -25.45
CA ALA A 58 -18.27 -45.72 -26.14
C ALA A 58 -17.70 -44.57 -25.28
N PRO A 59 -17.07 -43.54 -25.89
CA PRO A 59 -16.42 -42.45 -25.16
C PRO A 59 -17.33 -41.71 -24.18
N ALA A 60 -18.61 -41.54 -24.56
CA ALA A 60 -19.60 -40.88 -23.74
C ALA A 60 -19.88 -41.64 -22.43
N GLU A 61 -19.98 -42.97 -22.48
CA GLU A 61 -20.23 -43.79 -21.29
C GLU A 61 -19.04 -43.78 -20.31
N ARG A 62 -17.82 -43.62 -20.83
CA ARG A 62 -16.62 -43.51 -19.99
C ARG A 62 -16.58 -42.20 -19.20
N LEU A 63 -17.05 -41.10 -19.80
CA LEU A 63 -17.05 -39.77 -19.17
C LEU A 63 -18.11 -39.63 -18.06
N TRP A 64 -19.21 -40.39 -18.13
CA TRP A 64 -20.26 -40.38 -17.08
C TRP A 64 -20.01 -41.39 -15.96
N SER A 65 -18.86 -42.06 -15.95
CA SER A 65 -18.52 -43.07 -14.96
C SER A 65 -17.94 -42.46 -13.67
N LEU A 66 -18.14 -43.16 -12.54
CA LEU A 66 -17.48 -42.85 -11.25
C LEU A 66 -15.94 -42.83 -11.39
N ARG A 67 -15.41 -43.54 -12.39
CA ARG A 67 -14.00 -43.60 -12.70
C ARG A 67 -13.44 -42.24 -13.14
N LEU A 68 -14.21 -41.39 -13.81
CA LEU A 68 -13.76 -40.04 -14.14
C LEU A 68 -13.49 -39.23 -12.87
N LEU A 69 -14.33 -39.41 -11.84
CA LEU A 69 -14.20 -38.70 -10.57
C LEU A 69 -12.96 -39.18 -9.81
N ASP A 70 -12.71 -40.49 -9.79
CA ASP A 70 -11.51 -41.08 -9.19
C ASP A 70 -10.23 -40.59 -9.86
N VAL A 71 -10.17 -40.62 -11.20
CA VAL A 71 -9.03 -40.12 -11.98
C VAL A 71 -8.87 -38.61 -11.81
N THR A 72 -9.96 -37.85 -11.68
CA THR A 72 -9.91 -36.41 -11.40
C THR A 72 -9.29 -36.13 -10.04
N LEU A 73 -9.63 -36.93 -9.02
CA LEU A 73 -9.06 -36.80 -7.68
C LEU A 73 -7.56 -37.17 -7.69
N GLU A 74 -7.19 -38.21 -8.40
CA GLU A 74 -5.80 -38.65 -8.57
C GLU A 74 -4.97 -37.59 -9.33
N ALA A 75 -5.50 -37.08 -10.44
CA ALA A 75 -4.89 -35.98 -11.19
C ALA A 75 -4.77 -34.70 -10.34
N LEU A 76 -5.75 -34.42 -9.47
CA LEU A 76 -5.69 -33.28 -8.55
C LEU A 76 -4.57 -33.47 -7.52
N ARG A 77 -4.44 -34.66 -6.92
CA ARG A 77 -3.34 -34.98 -5.99
C ARG A 77 -1.98 -34.85 -6.68
N ALA A 78 -1.88 -35.28 -7.92
CA ALA A 78 -0.68 -35.08 -8.74
C ALA A 78 -0.39 -33.61 -9.04
N CYS A 79 -1.41 -32.82 -9.41
CA CYS A 79 -1.27 -31.39 -9.67
C CYS A 79 -0.98 -30.54 -8.42
N VAL A 80 -1.29 -31.06 -7.22
CA VAL A 80 -0.91 -30.45 -5.94
C VAL A 80 0.47 -30.93 -5.47
N GLY A 81 0.97 -32.04 -6.02
CA GLY A 81 2.27 -32.63 -5.69
C GLY A 81 2.24 -33.57 -4.48
N THR A 82 1.07 -34.09 -4.09
CA THR A 82 0.94 -35.03 -2.96
C THR A 82 1.05 -36.50 -3.37
N ASP A 83 0.82 -36.81 -4.64
CA ASP A 83 0.81 -38.16 -5.19
C ASP A 83 1.18 -38.14 -6.68
N SER A 84 1.24 -39.29 -7.34
CA SER A 84 1.41 -39.40 -8.80
C SER A 84 0.18 -39.96 -9.49
N LEU A 85 -0.08 -39.50 -10.71
CA LEU A 85 -1.10 -40.11 -11.56
C LEU A 85 -0.59 -41.47 -12.04
N SER A 86 -1.32 -42.55 -11.74
CA SER A 86 -1.01 -43.89 -12.23
C SER A 86 -1.03 -43.92 -13.75
N VAL A 87 -0.07 -44.63 -14.33
CA VAL A 87 0.09 -44.79 -15.78
C VAL A 87 -0.01 -46.26 -16.12
N ARG A 88 -0.72 -46.59 -17.20
CA ARG A 88 -0.77 -47.95 -17.73
C ARG A 88 0.39 -48.17 -18.72
N ASP A 89 1.11 -49.28 -18.54
CA ASP A 89 2.29 -49.61 -19.36
C ASP A 89 1.98 -49.56 -20.86
N GLY A 90 2.78 -48.78 -21.61
CA GLY A 90 2.72 -48.70 -23.06
C GLY A 90 1.82 -47.59 -23.64
N ASN A 91 1.15 -46.76 -22.81
CA ASN A 91 0.32 -45.66 -23.29
C ASN A 91 1.02 -44.30 -23.16
N THR A 92 1.64 -43.85 -24.26
CA THR A 92 2.37 -42.57 -24.34
C THR A 92 1.51 -41.35 -24.03
N ALA A 93 0.21 -41.37 -24.34
CA ALA A 93 -0.68 -40.25 -24.03
C ALA A 93 -0.90 -40.11 -22.52
N GLN A 94 -1.04 -41.23 -21.80
CA GLN A 94 -1.16 -41.24 -20.33
C GLN A 94 0.16 -40.83 -19.65
N GLU A 95 1.31 -41.24 -20.20
CA GLU A 95 2.63 -40.78 -19.74
C GLU A 95 2.80 -39.26 -19.86
N VAL A 96 2.38 -38.67 -20.99
CA VAL A 96 2.43 -37.21 -21.20
C VAL A 96 1.53 -36.49 -20.20
N LEU A 97 0.31 -36.98 -19.97
CA LEU A 97 -0.63 -36.39 -19.00
C LEU A 97 -0.11 -36.49 -17.57
N ALA A 98 0.46 -37.62 -17.17
CA ALA A 98 1.08 -37.79 -15.86
C ALA A 98 2.28 -36.86 -15.68
N THR A 99 3.08 -36.64 -16.73
CA THR A 99 4.19 -35.68 -16.71
C THR A 99 3.69 -34.25 -16.53
N VAL A 100 2.63 -33.84 -17.23
CA VAL A 100 2.01 -32.51 -17.07
C VAL A 100 1.49 -32.34 -15.64
N ALA A 101 0.83 -33.34 -15.07
CA ALA A 101 0.34 -33.31 -13.70
C ALA A 101 1.50 -33.16 -12.70
N SER A 102 2.58 -33.94 -12.86
CA SER A 102 3.75 -33.91 -11.99
C SER A 102 4.50 -32.58 -12.06
N VAL A 103 4.74 -32.04 -13.26
CA VAL A 103 5.37 -30.72 -13.45
C VAL A 103 4.50 -29.62 -12.81
N THR A 104 3.18 -29.73 -12.94
CA THR A 104 2.25 -28.80 -12.27
C THR A 104 2.35 -28.93 -10.75
N GLY A 105 2.39 -30.16 -10.21
CA GLY A 105 2.59 -30.43 -8.79
C GLY A 105 3.87 -29.85 -8.22
N ALA A 106 4.95 -29.82 -8.99
CA ALA A 106 6.20 -29.16 -8.58
C ALA A 106 6.11 -27.62 -8.66
N LEU A 107 5.47 -27.08 -9.69
CA LEU A 107 5.44 -25.63 -9.94
C LEU A 107 4.36 -24.88 -9.16
N ALA A 108 3.22 -25.50 -8.85
CA ALA A 108 2.10 -24.83 -8.20
C ALA A 108 2.45 -24.34 -6.77
N PRO A 109 3.10 -25.14 -5.90
CA PRO A 109 3.55 -24.67 -4.59
C PRO A 109 4.58 -23.54 -4.70
N ALA A 110 5.55 -23.67 -5.61
CA ALA A 110 6.57 -22.65 -5.82
C ALA A 110 5.95 -21.31 -6.30
N SER A 111 4.97 -21.39 -7.19
CA SER A 111 4.22 -20.23 -7.69
C SER A 111 3.42 -19.55 -6.58
N LEU A 112 2.75 -20.33 -5.72
CA LEU A 112 2.01 -19.81 -4.57
C LEU A 112 2.92 -19.12 -3.55
N ILE A 113 4.10 -19.71 -3.28
CA ILE A 113 5.13 -19.09 -2.44
C ILE A 113 5.59 -17.76 -3.06
N GLY A 114 5.85 -17.73 -4.38
CA GLY A 114 6.20 -16.51 -5.10
C GLY A 114 5.12 -15.42 -5.00
N VAL A 115 3.85 -15.79 -5.14
CA VAL A 115 2.70 -14.89 -4.94
C VAL A 115 2.68 -14.34 -3.51
N LEU A 116 2.94 -15.19 -2.52
CA LEU A 116 2.97 -14.82 -1.11
C LEU A 116 4.11 -13.83 -0.82
N PHE A 117 5.30 -14.06 -1.37
CA PHE A 117 6.41 -13.10 -1.31
C PHE A 117 6.05 -11.76 -1.95
N ILE A 118 5.52 -11.76 -3.18
CA ILE A 118 5.06 -10.52 -3.84
C ILE A 118 4.04 -9.80 -2.97
N LYS A 119 3.13 -10.55 -2.33
CA LYS A 119 2.11 -9.99 -1.44
C LYS A 119 2.70 -9.37 -0.19
N MET A 120 3.66 -10.03 0.47
CA MET A 120 4.36 -9.48 1.62
C MET A 120 5.07 -8.16 1.30
N PHE A 121 5.66 -8.03 0.11
CA PHE A 121 6.35 -6.81 -0.32
C PHE A 121 5.44 -5.76 -0.99
N THR A 122 4.15 -6.07 -1.20
CA THR A 122 3.13 -5.09 -1.65
C THR A 122 2.20 -4.64 -0.53
N VAL A 123 2.45 -5.09 0.71
CA VAL A 123 1.76 -4.57 1.90
C VAL A 123 2.09 -3.08 2.05
N ARG A 124 1.06 -2.27 2.30
CA ARG A 124 1.24 -0.86 2.67
C ARG A 124 1.94 -0.80 4.03
N PRO A 125 3.22 -0.43 4.12
CA PRO A 125 3.97 -0.53 5.37
C PRO A 125 3.41 0.38 6.46
N VAL A 126 2.77 1.48 6.07
CA VAL A 126 2.34 2.52 6.98
C VAL A 126 0.83 2.68 7.00
N VAL A 127 0.31 3.00 8.16
CA VAL A 127 -1.06 3.48 8.34
C VAL A 127 -1.01 4.99 8.37
N TRP A 128 -1.67 5.62 7.40
CA TRP A 128 -1.80 7.06 7.30
C TRP A 128 -3.00 7.53 8.09
N ARG A 129 -2.88 8.67 8.78
CA ARG A 129 -4.06 9.40 9.26
C ARG A 129 -4.95 9.74 8.06
N ARG A 130 -6.26 9.68 8.29
CA ARG A 130 -7.24 9.86 7.21
C ARG A 130 -7.12 11.24 6.54
N LYS A 131 -6.96 12.28 7.37
CA LYS A 131 -6.87 13.69 6.98
C LYS A 131 -5.56 14.30 7.47
N ALA A 132 -5.09 15.34 6.77
CA ALA A 132 -4.00 16.19 7.25
C ALA A 132 -4.57 17.32 8.12
N SER A 133 -3.77 17.89 9.01
CA SER A 133 -4.20 19.11 9.73
C SER A 133 -3.45 20.34 9.27
N ILE A 134 -4.05 21.50 9.51
CA ILE A 134 -3.42 22.80 9.37
C ILE A 134 -3.54 23.54 10.69
N SER A 135 -2.40 23.99 11.21
CA SER A 135 -2.31 24.81 12.42
C SER A 135 -1.38 26.00 12.19
N ARG A 136 -1.30 26.89 13.17
CA ARG A 136 -0.26 27.92 13.20
C ARG A 136 1.11 27.25 13.29
N ALA A 137 2.11 27.81 12.62
CA ALA A 137 3.50 27.35 12.65
C ALA A 137 4.04 27.26 14.09
N ALA A 138 3.67 28.21 14.95
CA ALA A 138 3.99 28.21 16.37
C ALA A 138 3.47 26.99 17.16
N MET A 139 2.43 26.32 16.66
CA MET A 139 1.83 25.14 17.29
C MET A 139 2.39 23.81 16.77
N SER A 140 3.39 23.84 15.89
CA SER A 140 4.02 22.62 15.38
C SER A 140 4.80 21.90 16.47
N ASP A 141 4.86 20.56 16.40
CA ASP A 141 5.74 19.77 17.28
C ASP A 141 7.21 19.77 16.80
N ALA A 142 7.61 20.77 16.01
CA ALA A 142 8.98 21.01 15.57
C ALA A 142 9.53 22.22 16.36
N PRO A 143 10.22 22.01 17.50
CA PRO A 143 10.47 23.08 18.49
C PRO A 143 11.22 24.29 17.94
N ASP A 144 12.23 24.05 17.09
CA ASP A 144 13.03 25.12 16.49
C ASP A 144 12.20 25.98 15.52
N TYR A 145 11.36 25.33 14.73
CA TYR A 145 10.46 26.00 13.79
C TYR A 145 9.35 26.75 14.51
N ALA A 146 8.76 26.15 15.55
CA ALA A 146 7.73 26.74 16.38
C ALA A 146 8.24 28.02 17.06
N ARG A 147 9.42 27.97 17.70
CA ARG A 147 10.06 29.14 18.33
C ARG A 147 10.38 30.25 17.32
N ALA A 148 10.88 29.90 16.15
CA ALA A 148 11.16 30.88 15.09
C ALA A 148 9.90 31.60 14.56
N HIS A 149 8.70 31.05 14.81
CA HIS A 149 7.43 31.56 14.30
C HIS A 149 6.41 31.87 15.41
N GLU A 150 6.85 32.03 16.66
CA GLU A 150 5.98 32.30 17.81
C GLU A 150 5.11 33.55 17.60
N SER A 151 5.71 34.61 17.05
CA SER A 151 5.03 35.88 16.72
C SER A 151 4.40 35.91 15.32
N SER A 152 4.44 34.81 14.58
CA SER A 152 3.99 34.74 13.19
C SER A 152 2.61 34.09 13.06
N ASP A 153 1.84 34.58 12.08
CA ASP A 153 0.53 34.03 11.70
C ASP A 153 0.63 32.95 10.60
N LYS A 154 1.84 32.62 10.15
CA LYS A 154 2.07 31.57 9.16
C LYS A 154 1.52 30.22 9.64
N ALA A 155 0.98 29.46 8.69
CA ALA A 155 0.46 28.13 8.93
C ALA A 155 1.44 27.03 8.53
N VAL A 156 1.19 25.83 9.04
CA VAL A 156 1.89 24.59 8.71
C VAL A 156 0.88 23.47 8.51
N ILE A 157 1.09 22.62 7.50
CA ILE A 157 0.31 21.39 7.30
C ILE A 157 1.04 20.23 7.98
N ALA A 158 0.32 19.41 8.74
CA ALA A 158 0.82 18.21 9.37
C ALA A 158 0.23 16.95 8.70
N VAL A 159 1.08 16.01 8.33
CA VAL A 159 0.68 14.68 7.83
C VAL A 159 1.28 13.61 8.72
N ARG A 160 0.43 12.85 9.42
CA ARG A 160 0.85 11.83 10.36
C ARG A 160 0.60 10.42 9.83
N PHE A 161 1.54 9.52 10.07
CA PHE A 161 1.47 8.10 9.75
C PHE A 161 2.34 7.28 10.69
N TYR A 162 2.15 5.98 10.77
CA TYR A 162 3.01 5.11 11.58
C TYR A 162 3.21 3.75 10.91
N ASN A 163 4.29 3.06 11.27
CA ASN A 163 4.55 1.70 10.81
C ASN A 163 3.67 0.70 11.56
N HIS A 164 2.72 0.07 10.88
CA HIS A 164 1.86 -0.93 11.51
C HIS A 164 2.47 -2.34 11.48
N ILE A 165 3.58 -2.56 10.76
CA ILE A 165 4.23 -3.87 10.66
C ILE A 165 5.14 -4.05 11.88
N LEU A 166 4.58 -4.59 12.95
CA LEU A 166 5.23 -4.73 14.27
C LEU A 166 6.50 -5.60 14.27
N ASN A 167 6.71 -6.42 13.24
CA ASN A 167 7.88 -7.31 13.13
C ASN A 167 8.96 -6.78 12.18
N VAL A 168 8.79 -5.59 11.61
CA VAL A 168 9.72 -5.00 10.64
C VAL A 168 10.34 -3.74 11.20
N VAL A 169 11.66 -3.79 11.41
CA VAL A 169 12.48 -2.61 11.72
C VAL A 169 12.88 -1.96 10.40
N MET A 170 12.79 -0.63 10.35
CA MET A 170 13.08 0.16 9.16
C MET A 170 14.30 1.03 9.39
N MET A 171 15.12 1.16 8.35
CA MET A 171 16.27 2.07 8.29
C MET A 171 16.15 2.99 7.09
N GLU A 172 16.85 4.13 7.15
CA GLU A 172 16.83 5.15 6.10
C GLU A 172 15.39 5.52 5.70
N ALA A 173 14.51 5.68 6.68
CA ALA A 173 13.15 6.10 6.44
C ALA A 173 13.16 7.55 5.95
N ARG A 174 12.45 7.84 4.86
CA ARG A 174 12.39 9.16 4.24
C ARG A 174 10.96 9.52 3.93
N ALA A 175 10.65 10.80 4.04
CA ALA A 175 9.41 11.36 3.55
C ALA A 175 9.66 12.55 2.64
N GLU A 176 8.85 12.67 1.59
CA GLU A 176 8.85 13.77 0.63
C GLU A 176 7.42 14.23 0.38
N ALA A 177 7.23 15.53 0.14
CA ALA A 177 5.94 16.09 -0.20
C ALA A 177 5.96 16.75 -1.59
N HIS A 178 4.86 16.60 -2.33
CA HIS A 178 4.68 17.22 -3.63
C HIS A 178 3.29 17.80 -3.79
N LEU A 179 3.21 18.97 -4.38
CA LEU A 179 1.97 19.57 -4.85
C LEU A 179 1.72 19.12 -6.29
N ARG A 180 0.51 18.64 -6.56
CA ARG A 180 0.04 18.27 -7.90
C ARG A 180 -1.19 19.09 -8.23
N TYR A 181 -1.25 19.60 -9.45
CA TYR A 181 -2.38 20.37 -9.97
C TYR A 181 -2.45 20.23 -11.49
N LEU A 182 -3.60 20.54 -12.04
CA LEU A 182 -3.83 20.71 -13.47
C LEU A 182 -3.82 22.20 -13.78
N GLN A 183 -3.09 22.56 -14.84
CA GLN A 183 -3.04 23.92 -15.35
C GLN A 183 -2.90 23.86 -16.88
N GLU A 184 -3.50 24.80 -17.59
CA GLU A 184 -3.28 24.93 -19.03
C GLU A 184 -1.81 25.25 -19.31
N SER A 185 -1.25 24.49 -20.24
CA SER A 185 0.11 24.71 -20.72
C SER A 185 0.18 26.03 -21.48
N PRO A 186 1.12 26.92 -21.13
CA PRO A 186 1.25 28.23 -21.79
C PRO A 186 1.71 28.12 -23.25
N ARG A 187 2.09 26.93 -23.73
CA ARG A 187 2.61 26.71 -25.09
C ARG A 187 1.52 26.39 -26.11
N ASP A 188 0.55 25.59 -25.70
CA ASP A 188 -0.42 24.94 -26.58
C ASP A 188 -1.85 24.93 -26.01
N GLY A 189 -2.06 25.49 -24.81
CA GLY A 189 -3.38 25.54 -24.14
C GLY A 189 -3.88 24.18 -23.66
N THR A 190 -3.09 23.12 -23.77
CA THR A 190 -3.50 21.79 -23.31
C THR A 190 -3.47 21.70 -21.79
N LEU A 191 -4.46 21.03 -21.19
CA LEU A 191 -4.49 20.85 -19.74
C LEU A 191 -3.41 19.85 -19.32
N VAL A 192 -2.36 20.34 -18.66
CA VAL A 192 -1.21 19.55 -18.25
C VAL A 192 -1.19 19.37 -16.74
N MET A 193 -0.75 18.19 -16.32
CA MET A 193 -0.55 17.86 -14.93
C MET A 193 0.86 18.26 -14.49
N TYR A 194 0.92 19.26 -13.61
CA TYR A 194 2.16 19.72 -13.01
C TYR A 194 2.38 19.05 -11.65
N LYS A 195 3.65 18.86 -11.31
CA LYS A 195 4.11 18.34 -10.02
C LYS A 195 5.25 19.22 -9.52
N GLN A 196 5.03 19.91 -8.42
CA GLN A 196 6.02 20.74 -7.72
C GLN A 196 6.46 20.03 -6.45
N ARG A 197 7.77 19.98 -6.19
CA ARG A 197 8.30 19.51 -4.90
C ARG A 197 8.05 20.58 -3.85
N LEU A 198 7.51 20.19 -2.70
CA LEU A 198 7.29 21.07 -1.57
C LEU A 198 8.46 20.92 -0.59
N LYS A 199 8.85 22.03 0.04
CA LYS A 199 9.74 21.99 1.19
C LYS A 199 8.98 21.45 2.40
N ILE A 200 9.66 20.66 3.21
CA ILE A 200 9.15 20.13 4.47
C ILE A 200 10.14 20.43 5.59
N LEU A 201 9.74 20.29 6.85
CA LEU A 201 10.67 20.54 7.95
C LEU A 201 11.61 19.35 8.18
N GLY A 202 12.90 19.66 8.24
CA GLY A 202 13.97 18.74 8.63
C GLY A 202 14.01 18.49 10.14
N GLU A 203 15.06 17.80 10.58
CA GLU A 203 15.30 17.55 12.01
C GLU A 203 15.54 18.83 12.80
N ASP A 204 16.29 19.74 12.19
CA ASP A 204 16.67 21.04 12.72
C ASP A 204 15.55 22.10 12.58
N GLY A 205 14.35 21.66 12.21
CA GLY A 205 13.20 22.54 11.95
C GLY A 205 13.36 23.43 10.71
N LYS A 206 14.42 23.27 9.90
CA LYS A 206 14.60 24.08 8.69
C LYS A 206 13.90 23.46 7.48
N PRO A 207 13.45 24.27 6.51
CA PRO A 207 12.90 23.76 5.26
C PRO A 207 13.94 22.94 4.47
N CYS A 208 13.62 21.70 4.15
CA CYS A 208 14.41 20.77 3.37
C CYS A 208 13.54 20.07 2.30
N ASP A 209 14.19 19.31 1.42
CA ASP A 209 13.52 18.58 0.33
C ASP A 209 13.00 17.20 0.74
N GLU A 210 13.59 16.61 1.78
CA GLU A 210 13.22 15.31 2.35
C GLU A 210 13.49 15.30 3.86
N ARG A 211 12.63 14.60 4.63
CA ARG A 211 12.83 14.35 6.06
C ARG A 211 13.33 12.92 6.19
N VAL A 212 14.50 12.75 6.79
CA VAL A 212 15.14 11.44 6.97
C VAL A 212 15.12 11.05 8.44
N TRP A 213 14.84 9.78 8.71
CA TRP A 213 14.99 9.12 10.01
C TRP A 213 15.93 7.92 9.85
N SER A 214 17.05 7.95 10.56
CA SER A 214 18.16 6.98 10.36
C SER A 214 17.76 5.55 10.71
N VAL A 215 17.18 5.35 11.90
CA VAL A 215 16.66 4.06 12.37
C VAL A 215 15.34 4.34 13.07
N VAL A 216 14.33 3.52 12.76
CA VAL A 216 13.00 3.69 13.34
C VAL A 216 12.58 2.41 14.02
N GLU A 217 12.33 2.53 15.32
CA GLU A 217 11.72 1.48 16.12
C GLU A 217 10.27 1.19 15.68
N ARG A 218 9.78 0.03 16.14
CA ARG A 218 8.48 -0.50 15.76
C ARG A 218 7.38 0.46 16.20
N ALA A 219 6.31 0.55 15.39
CA ALA A 219 5.13 1.36 15.65
C ALA A 219 5.31 2.88 15.79
N ALA A 220 6.53 3.44 15.73
CA ALA A 220 6.76 4.87 15.92
C ALA A 220 5.91 5.75 14.96
N PRO A 221 5.29 6.83 15.46
CA PRO A 221 4.52 7.75 14.64
C PRO A 221 5.46 8.78 14.01
N PHE A 222 5.24 9.05 12.74
CA PHE A 222 5.93 10.08 11.98
C PHE A 222 4.96 11.22 11.71
N THR A 223 5.44 12.45 11.82
CA THR A 223 4.71 13.61 11.33
C THR A 223 5.59 14.38 10.36
N VAL A 224 5.09 14.59 9.15
CA VAL A 224 5.70 15.45 8.14
C VAL A 224 5.04 16.81 8.23
N TRP A 225 5.86 17.83 8.46
CA TRP A 225 5.43 19.22 8.55
C TRP A 225 5.75 19.94 7.25
N ILE A 226 4.75 20.55 6.62
CA ILE A 226 4.86 21.24 5.34
C ILE A 226 4.54 22.72 5.59
N PRO A 227 5.53 23.63 5.57
CA PRO A 227 5.28 25.06 5.69
C PRO A 227 4.34 25.57 4.59
N VAL A 228 3.38 26.42 4.95
CA VAL A 228 2.49 27.05 3.96
C VAL A 228 3.05 28.37 3.44
N ASP A 229 3.85 29.06 4.26
CA ASP A 229 4.38 30.41 4.06
C ASP A 229 3.33 31.54 4.01
N ALA A 230 2.10 31.25 4.44
CA ALA A 230 1.01 32.21 4.55
C ALA A 230 0.12 31.89 5.75
N LYS A 231 -0.70 32.88 6.17
CA LYS A 231 -1.78 32.66 7.14
C LYS A 231 -2.91 31.87 6.47
N VAL A 232 -3.47 30.91 7.19
CA VAL A 232 -4.62 30.13 6.75
C VAL A 232 -5.73 30.27 7.79
N SER A 233 -6.80 30.95 7.42
CA SER A 233 -8.01 31.12 8.24
C SER A 233 -9.17 30.25 7.77
N GLU A 234 -9.16 29.82 6.50
CA GLU A 234 -10.24 29.05 5.88
C GLU A 234 -9.70 28.11 4.80
N LEU A 235 -10.54 27.15 4.42
CA LEU A 235 -10.30 26.19 3.33
C LEU A 235 -11.29 26.48 2.19
N PRO A 236 -10.95 26.16 0.92
CA PRO A 236 -9.70 25.58 0.43
C PRO A 236 -8.51 26.55 0.43
N LEU A 237 -7.29 26.03 0.36
CA LEU A 237 -6.08 26.87 0.38
C LEU A 237 -5.97 27.71 -0.90
N SER A 238 -5.69 29.00 -0.73
CA SER A 238 -5.47 29.92 -1.85
C SER A 238 -4.04 29.90 -2.39
N SER A 239 -3.05 29.59 -1.55
CA SER A 239 -1.65 29.50 -1.96
C SER A 239 -0.88 28.47 -1.13
N LEU A 240 0.21 27.96 -1.69
CA LEU A 240 1.14 27.06 -0.99
C LEU A 240 2.56 27.26 -1.51
N GLN A 241 3.48 27.69 -0.65
CA GLN A 241 4.92 27.89 -0.97
C GLN A 241 5.13 28.66 -2.29
N GLY A 242 4.47 29.81 -2.41
CA GLY A 242 4.58 30.70 -3.56
C GLY A 242 3.76 30.31 -4.80
N LYS A 243 3.06 29.16 -4.80
CA LYS A 243 2.12 28.81 -5.87
C LYS A 243 0.71 29.31 -5.53
N ASP A 244 0.15 30.16 -6.38
CA ASP A 244 -1.28 30.50 -6.34
C ASP A 244 -2.09 29.28 -6.81
N LEU A 245 -3.03 28.85 -5.97
CA LEU A 245 -3.88 27.68 -6.19
C LEU A 245 -5.26 28.07 -6.73
N ARG A 246 -5.61 29.36 -6.73
CA ARG A 246 -6.91 29.85 -7.18
C ARG A 246 -7.09 29.57 -8.67
N GLY A 247 -8.23 28.99 -9.02
CA GLY A 247 -8.55 28.62 -10.40
C GLY A 247 -7.79 27.39 -10.93
N LEU A 248 -6.93 26.76 -10.13
CA LEU A 248 -6.30 25.50 -10.52
C LEU A 248 -7.22 24.32 -10.26
N GLU A 249 -7.17 23.32 -11.14
CA GLU A 249 -7.98 22.12 -11.01
C GLU A 249 -7.20 20.97 -10.37
N GLY A 250 -7.91 20.12 -9.61
CA GLY A 250 -7.36 18.87 -9.10
C GLY A 250 -6.18 19.03 -8.14
N VAL A 251 -6.11 20.16 -7.42
CA VAL A 251 -5.04 20.50 -6.47
C VAL A 251 -4.97 19.48 -5.33
N ARG A 252 -3.80 18.86 -5.15
CA ARG A 252 -3.55 17.84 -4.12
C ARG A 252 -2.12 17.88 -3.61
N ILE A 253 -1.93 17.54 -2.34
CA ILE A 253 -0.63 17.15 -1.80
C ILE A 253 -0.49 15.64 -1.87
N MET A 254 0.67 15.18 -2.32
CA MET A 254 1.13 13.81 -2.22
C MET A 254 2.28 13.76 -1.22
N VAL A 255 2.13 12.98 -0.15
CA VAL A 255 3.24 12.63 0.73
C VAL A 255 3.66 11.21 0.41
N ARG A 256 4.94 11.04 0.14
CA ARG A 256 5.55 9.74 -0.12
C ARG A 256 6.44 9.36 1.04
N PHE A 257 6.29 8.12 1.50
CA PHE A 257 7.18 7.47 2.44
C PHE A 257 8.01 6.42 1.72
N THR A 258 9.29 6.35 2.04
CA THR A 258 10.20 5.29 1.58
C THR A 258 11.09 4.83 2.71
N ALA A 259 11.40 3.55 2.81
CA ALA A 259 12.33 3.03 3.79
C ALA A 259 12.99 1.75 3.28
N LYS A 260 14.00 1.25 3.99
CA LYS A 260 14.56 -0.09 3.77
C LYS A 260 14.28 -0.97 4.99
N VAL A 261 13.92 -2.23 4.75
CA VAL A 261 13.77 -3.23 5.82
C VAL A 261 15.14 -3.66 6.32
N VAL A 262 15.37 -3.59 7.63
CA VAL A 262 16.59 -4.11 8.25
C VAL A 262 16.67 -5.62 8.06
N GLY A 263 17.84 -6.13 7.71
CA GLY A 263 18.10 -7.56 7.47
C GLY A 263 17.90 -8.00 6.02
N THR A 264 16.81 -7.60 5.35
CA THR A 264 16.55 -7.98 3.95
C THR A 264 16.99 -6.90 2.95
N GLY A 265 17.12 -5.64 3.37
CA GLY A 265 17.42 -4.51 2.49
C GLY A 265 16.29 -4.14 1.53
N ALA A 266 15.14 -4.80 1.63
CA ALA A 266 14.01 -4.58 0.73
C ALA A 266 13.49 -3.14 0.84
N ALA A 267 13.31 -2.49 -0.30
CA ALA A 267 12.74 -1.15 -0.37
C ALA A 267 11.23 -1.20 -0.13
N LEU A 268 10.78 -0.41 0.84
CA LEU A 268 9.38 -0.14 1.12
C LEU A 268 9.04 1.25 0.60
N SER A 269 7.85 1.39 0.00
CA SER A 269 7.32 2.69 -0.36
C SER A 269 5.81 2.69 -0.22
N ASP A 270 5.29 3.79 0.29
CA ASP A 270 3.85 4.07 0.29
C ASP A 270 3.62 5.55 0.01
N GLU A 271 2.43 5.88 -0.45
CA GLU A 271 2.06 7.27 -0.71
C GLU A 271 0.61 7.56 -0.36
N ARG A 272 0.39 8.77 0.15
CA ARG A 272 -0.92 9.28 0.51
C ARG A 272 -1.18 10.61 -0.18
N TRP A 273 -2.39 10.73 -0.70
CA TRP A 273 -2.86 11.92 -1.41
C TRP A 273 -3.94 12.60 -0.58
N PHE A 274 -3.83 13.92 -0.44
CA PHE A 274 -4.79 14.78 0.25
C PHE A 274 -5.22 15.88 -0.71
N ARG A 275 -6.52 16.08 -0.85
CA ARG A 275 -7.08 17.31 -1.43
C ARG A 275 -6.82 18.48 -0.48
N LEU A 276 -6.71 19.69 -1.01
CA LEU A 276 -6.51 20.91 -0.23
C LEU A 276 -7.84 21.61 0.06
N ASP A 277 -8.83 20.82 0.46
CA ASP A 277 -10.20 21.21 0.81
C ASP A 277 -10.57 20.65 2.20
N ASP A 278 -11.79 20.92 2.65
CA ASP A 278 -12.34 20.50 3.95
C ASP A 278 -12.63 18.98 4.04
N GLU A 279 -12.60 18.25 2.92
CA GLU A 279 -12.78 16.80 2.93
C GLU A 279 -11.53 16.07 3.47
N ASP A 280 -10.34 16.51 3.06
CA ASP A 280 -9.07 15.84 3.37
C ASP A 280 -8.17 16.65 4.34
N ILE A 281 -8.52 17.91 4.64
CA ILE A 281 -7.79 18.80 5.59
C ILE A 281 -8.70 19.23 6.75
N GLU A 282 -8.13 19.31 7.95
CA GLU A 282 -8.80 19.86 9.14
C GLU A 282 -8.01 21.02 9.75
N LEU A 283 -8.71 22.04 10.27
CA LEU A 283 -8.08 23.15 10.98
C LEU A 283 -7.89 22.79 12.45
N GLY A 284 -6.64 22.77 12.91
CA GLY A 284 -6.26 22.44 14.29
C GLY A 284 -4.91 21.73 14.39
N LYS A 285 -4.44 21.54 15.62
CA LYS A 285 -3.19 20.80 15.89
C LYS A 285 -3.53 19.33 16.10
N PHE A 286 -2.73 18.41 15.58
CA PHE A 286 -2.87 17.01 15.98
C PHE A 286 -2.63 16.87 17.48
N ALA A 287 -3.43 16.03 18.16
CA ALA A 287 -3.14 15.66 19.55
C ALA A 287 -1.75 15.03 19.67
N SER A 288 -1.10 15.20 20.83
CA SER A 288 0.15 14.49 21.11
C SER A 288 -0.13 12.99 21.18
N VAL A 289 0.79 12.18 20.66
CA VAL A 289 0.71 10.72 20.75
C VAL A 289 1.96 10.24 21.45
N GLU A 290 1.81 9.83 22.70
CA GLU A 290 2.92 9.35 23.53
C GLU A 290 2.99 7.82 23.52
N PRO A 291 4.19 7.24 23.39
CA PRO A 291 4.35 5.81 23.44
C PRO A 291 4.08 5.30 24.85
N ASP A 292 3.16 4.34 24.99
CA ASP A 292 3.02 3.60 26.24
C ASP A 292 4.12 2.54 26.32
N LEU A 293 5.26 2.93 26.90
CA LEU A 293 6.44 2.08 27.08
C LEU A 293 6.17 0.91 28.05
N SER A 294 5.07 0.94 28.81
CA SER A 294 4.69 -0.17 29.69
C SER A 294 4.08 -1.36 28.93
N ILE A 295 3.59 -1.11 27.70
CA ILE A 295 3.01 -2.14 26.84
C ILE A 295 4.05 -2.56 25.79
N PRO A 296 4.35 -3.86 25.62
CA PRO A 296 5.19 -4.31 24.52
C PRO A 296 4.61 -3.88 23.18
N VAL A 297 5.45 -3.34 22.27
CA VAL A 297 5.01 -2.83 20.96
C VAL A 297 4.20 -3.86 20.16
N GLY A 298 4.50 -5.15 20.29
CA GLY A 298 3.76 -6.25 19.67
C GLY A 298 2.28 -6.38 20.12
N LYS A 299 1.90 -5.72 21.22
CA LYS A 299 0.55 -5.71 21.79
C LYS A 299 -0.17 -4.37 21.62
N TRP A 300 0.45 -3.40 20.96
CA TRP A 300 -0.18 -2.10 20.71
C TRP A 300 -1.34 -2.29 19.73
N LYS A 301 -2.54 -1.86 20.13
CA LYS A 301 -3.73 -1.86 19.27
C LYS A 301 -3.75 -0.68 18.27
N GLY A 302 -2.71 0.15 18.30
CA GLY A 302 -2.60 1.41 17.58
C GLY A 302 -2.22 2.53 18.55
N TRP A 303 -2.28 3.77 18.05
CA TRP A 303 -2.03 4.97 18.83
C TRP A 303 -3.36 5.52 19.34
N LYS A 304 -3.49 5.65 20.66
CA LYS A 304 -4.62 6.39 21.25
C LYS A 304 -4.55 7.84 20.74
N GLU A 305 -5.70 8.45 20.45
CA GLU A 305 -5.77 9.88 20.06
C GLU A 305 -5.09 10.20 18.70
N PHE A 306 -4.73 9.17 17.92
CA PHE A 306 -4.05 9.33 16.62
C PHE A 306 -4.79 10.20 15.61
N ASP A 307 -6.11 10.02 15.56
CA ASP A 307 -7.02 10.79 14.71
C ASP A 307 -7.58 12.04 15.44
N GLU A 308 -7.24 12.27 16.70
CA GLU A 308 -7.77 13.41 17.47
C GLU A 308 -7.08 14.72 17.10
N LEU A 309 -7.80 15.82 17.30
CA LEU A 309 -7.40 17.17 16.95
C LEU A 309 -7.61 18.07 18.18
N GLN A 310 -6.57 18.80 18.57
CA GLN A 310 -6.70 19.88 19.53
C GLN A 310 -7.19 21.14 18.80
N PRO A 311 -8.21 21.83 19.34
CA PRO A 311 -8.72 23.05 18.74
C PRO A 311 -7.64 24.13 18.70
N ALA A 312 -7.74 25.01 17.70
CA ALA A 312 -6.85 26.15 17.55
C ALA A 312 -7.16 27.23 18.61
N GLY A 313 -6.82 26.97 19.87
CA GLY A 313 -6.81 27.95 20.96
C GLY A 313 -7.54 27.50 22.23
N SER A 314 -6.78 27.27 23.30
CA SER A 314 -6.65 28.24 24.39
C SER A 314 -5.16 28.31 24.77
N PRO A 315 -4.65 29.47 25.21
CA PRO A 315 -3.33 29.52 25.83
C PRO A 315 -3.33 28.58 27.03
N GLU A 316 -2.25 27.81 27.22
CA GLU A 316 -2.01 27.16 28.50
C GLU A 316 -2.10 28.25 29.59
N ASP A 317 -3.06 28.09 30.48
CA ASP A 317 -3.08 28.83 31.72
C ASP A 317 -1.81 28.42 32.49
N PRO A 318 -0.88 29.34 32.79
CA PRO A 318 0.41 29.02 33.42
C PRO A 318 0.29 28.57 34.89
N THR A 319 -0.90 28.15 35.32
CA THR A 319 -1.24 27.84 36.71
C THR A 319 -1.36 26.35 37.03
N HIS A 320 -1.09 25.43 36.10
CA HIS A 320 -1.00 24.00 36.43
C HIS A 320 0.46 23.52 36.59
N PRO A 321 0.92 23.21 37.82
CA PRO A 321 2.19 22.51 37.99
C PRO A 321 2.05 21.07 37.51
N ALA A 322 3.10 20.58 36.84
CA ALA A 322 3.22 19.17 36.44
C ALA A 322 3.00 18.26 37.66
N SER A 323 2.13 17.26 37.49
CA SER A 323 1.93 16.13 38.42
C SER A 323 2.50 14.88 37.79
#